data_AF-Q70AI2-F1
#
_entry.id   AF-Q70AI2-F1
#
_cell.length_a   1.000
_cell.length_b   1.000
_cell.length_c   1.000
_cell.angle_alpha   90.00
_cell.angle_beta   90.00
_cell.angle_gamma   90.00
#
_symmetry.space_group_name_H-M   'P 1'
#
loop_
_entity.id
_entity.type
_entity.pdbx_description
1 polymer ?
#
loop_
_entity_poly.entity_id
_entity_poly.type
_entity_poly.pdbx_seq_one_letter_code
_entity_poly.pdbx_strand_id
1 'polypeptide(L)'
;IAHTQIRKMKGLKQKKAHLMEIQINGGTIADKVDYGYSFFEKEVPIDAVFQKDEMIDIIGVTKGKGYEGVVTRWGVTRLPRKTHRGLRKVACIGAWAM
;
A
#
# COMPACT_ATOMS: atom_id res chain seq x y z
N ILE A 1 3.09 18.79 4.23
CA ILE A 1 2.18 18.18 3.24
C ILE A 1 2.78 18.37 1.85
N ALA A 2 2.86 17.32 1.06
CA ALA A 2 3.34 17.35 -0.32
C ALA A 2 2.27 16.80 -1.28
N HIS A 3 2.40 17.09 -2.57
CA HIS A 3 1.51 16.55 -3.58
C HIS A 3 2.29 16.03 -4.79
N THR A 4 1.80 14.96 -5.42
CA THR A 4 2.41 14.37 -6.61
C THR A 4 2.01 15.14 -7.88
N GLN A 5 2.95 15.36 -8.80
CA GLN A 5 2.67 16.00 -10.09
C GLN A 5 2.29 14.98 -11.20
N ILE A 6 1.12 14.35 -11.07
CA ILE A 6 0.69 13.26 -11.97
C ILE A 6 0.56 13.71 -13.43
N ARG A 7 0.27 14.99 -13.70
CA ARG A 7 0.12 15.52 -15.06
C ARG A 7 1.40 15.42 -15.90
N LYS A 8 2.57 15.30 -15.27
CA LYS A 8 3.85 15.06 -15.97
C LYS A 8 3.89 13.64 -16.58
N MET A 9 3.12 12.70 -16.06
CA MET A 9 3.00 11.33 -16.58
C MET A 9 1.93 11.24 -17.68
N LYS A 10 2.35 11.10 -18.94
CA LYS A 10 1.44 11.03 -20.10
C LYS A 10 0.66 9.72 -20.24
N GLY A 11 1.11 8.64 -19.59
CA GLY A 11 0.50 7.31 -19.69
C GLY A 11 -0.68 7.07 -18.74
N LEU A 12 -0.85 7.91 -17.71
CA LEU A 12 -1.91 7.77 -16.72
C LEU A 12 -3.02 8.80 -16.99
N LYS A 13 -4.28 8.34 -17.09
CA LYS A 13 -5.43 9.24 -17.36
C LYS A 13 -5.85 10.10 -16.15
N GLN A 14 -5.31 9.80 -14.97
CA GLN A 14 -5.63 10.51 -13.74
C GLN A 14 -4.99 11.91 -13.73
N LYS A 15 -5.78 12.94 -13.43
CA LYS A 15 -5.29 14.33 -13.34
C LYS A 15 -5.19 14.88 -11.91
N LYS A 16 -5.87 14.23 -10.96
CA LYS A 16 -5.95 14.65 -9.55
C LYS A 16 -4.68 14.23 -8.82
N ALA A 17 -3.98 15.19 -8.22
CA ALA A 17 -2.80 14.94 -7.40
C ALA A 17 -3.14 14.17 -6.12
N HIS A 18 -2.24 13.29 -5.68
CA HIS A 18 -2.30 12.69 -4.36
C HIS A 18 -1.60 13.60 -3.36
N LEU A 19 -2.33 14.01 -2.31
CA LEU A 19 -1.76 14.71 -1.16
C LEU A 19 -1.29 13.68 -0.14
N MET A 20 -0.14 13.94 0.46
CA MET A 20 0.45 13.09 1.48
C MET A 20 1.21 13.90 2.52
N GLU A 21 1.33 13.34 3.72
CA GLU A 21 2.16 13.86 4.78
C GLU A 21 3.50 13.12 4.77
N ILE A 22 4.57 13.89 4.87
CA ILE A 22 5.95 13.40 4.91
C ILE A 22 6.60 14.05 6.12
N GLN A 23 7.15 13.24 7.00
CA GLN A 23 7.84 13.71 8.20
C GLN A 23 9.23 14.24 7.85
N ILE A 24 9.63 15.36 8.47
CA ILE A 24 10.98 15.92 8.34
C ILE A 24 11.84 15.42 9.52
N ASN A 25 12.94 14.76 9.19
CA ASN A 25 13.90 14.20 10.14
C ASN A 25 15.20 15.05 10.19
N GLY A 26 15.88 15.08 11.34
CA GLY A 26 17.13 15.83 11.57
C GLY A 26 16.97 17.15 12.34
N GLY A 27 18.08 17.72 12.84
CA GLY A 27 18.13 19.05 13.46
C GLY A 27 17.27 19.27 14.72
N THR A 28 17.13 20.53 15.14
CA THR A 28 16.19 20.96 16.18
C THR A 28 14.80 21.26 15.59
N ILE A 29 13.79 21.46 16.44
CA ILE A 29 12.42 21.77 15.99
C ILE A 29 12.39 23.07 15.17
N ALA A 30 13.15 24.09 15.58
CA ALA A 30 13.23 25.35 14.84
C ALA A 30 13.81 25.14 13.44
N ASP A 31 14.93 24.41 13.34
CA ASP A 31 15.58 24.12 12.06
C ASP A 31 14.66 23.36 11.09
N LYS A 32 13.85 22.42 11.60
CA LYS A 32 12.88 21.68 10.78
C LYS A 32 11.80 22.58 10.19
N VAL A 33 11.32 23.54 10.99
CA VAL A 33 10.29 24.49 10.56
C VAL A 33 10.85 25.38 9.45
N ASP A 34 12.03 25.97 9.68
CA ASP A 34 12.70 26.83 8.70
C ASP A 34 13.06 26.06 7.41
N TYR A 35 13.55 24.83 7.55
CA TYR A 35 13.78 23.93 6.43
C TYR A 35 12.49 23.70 5.64
N GLY A 36 11.40 23.31 6.31
CA GLY A 36 10.09 23.12 5.69
C GLY A 36 9.61 24.37 4.92
N TYR A 37 9.77 25.56 5.50
CA TYR A 37 9.43 26.82 4.84
C TYR A 37 10.26 27.08 3.58
N SER A 38 11.56 26.78 3.61
CA SER A 38 12.46 27.00 2.47
C SER A 38 12.18 26.13 1.25
N PHE A 39 11.43 25.03 1.43
CA PHE A 39 11.05 24.07 0.40
C PHE A 39 9.67 24.32 -0.22
N PHE A 40 8.92 25.31 0.24
CA PHE A 40 7.67 25.68 -0.42
C PHE A 40 7.92 26.11 -1.87
N GLU A 41 6.99 25.73 -2.74
CA GLU A 41 7.02 25.99 -4.20
C GLU A 41 8.19 25.36 -4.98
N LYS A 42 9.07 24.61 -4.31
CA LYS A 42 10.17 23.89 -4.94
C LYS A 42 9.83 22.41 -5.15
N GLU A 43 10.39 21.84 -6.20
CA GLU A 43 10.31 20.41 -6.47
C GLU A 43 11.42 19.67 -5.73
N VAL A 44 11.10 18.51 -5.14
CA VAL A 44 12.08 17.62 -4.50
C VAL A 44 12.31 16.41 -5.41
N PRO A 45 13.52 16.22 -5.96
CA PRO A 45 13.83 15.06 -6.78
C PRO A 45 14.01 13.81 -5.92
N ILE A 46 13.79 12.62 -6.51
CA ILE A 46 13.93 11.32 -5.82
C ILE A 46 15.35 11.09 -5.30
N ASP A 47 16.36 11.54 -6.05
CA ASP A 47 17.78 11.38 -5.72
C ASP A 47 18.22 12.19 -4.49
N ALA A 48 17.42 13.17 -4.08
CA ALA A 48 17.64 13.93 -2.83
C ALA A 48 17.04 13.24 -1.60
N VAL A 49 16.17 12.23 -1.79
CA VAL A 49 15.46 11.55 -0.70
C VAL A 49 16.07 10.18 -0.41
N PHE A 50 16.42 9.41 -1.44
CA PHE A 50 16.94 8.05 -1.31
C PHE A 50 18.34 7.93 -1.89
N GLN A 51 19.14 7.05 -1.30
CA GLN A 51 20.47 6.71 -1.82
C GLN A 51 20.47 5.37 -2.54
N LYS A 52 21.46 5.18 -3.41
CA LYS A 52 21.66 3.88 -4.07
C LYS A 52 22.05 2.83 -3.03
N ASP A 53 21.52 1.62 -3.19
CA ASP A 53 21.79 0.46 -2.32
C ASP A 53 21.29 0.63 -0.87
N GLU A 54 20.33 1.55 -0.65
CA GLU A 54 19.59 1.69 0.60
C GLU A 54 18.45 0.68 0.70
N MET A 55 18.26 0.08 1.88
CA MET A 55 17.10 -0.78 2.16
C MET A 55 15.88 0.10 2.47
N ILE A 56 14.84 -0.02 1.64
CA ILE A 56 13.63 0.82 1.74
C ILE A 56 12.40 -0.08 1.85
N ASP A 57 11.46 0.32 2.71
CA ASP A 57 10.14 -0.31 2.80
C ASP A 57 9.17 0.24 1.74
N ILE A 58 8.43 -0.65 1.08
CA ILE A 58 7.45 -0.29 0.05
C ILE A 58 6.04 -0.50 0.58
N ILE A 59 5.23 0.56 0.56
CA ILE A 59 3.82 0.54 0.98
C ILE A 59 2.92 0.77 -0.24
N GLY A 60 1.90 -0.07 -0.40
CA GLY A 60 0.97 0.04 -1.51
C GLY A 60 -0.33 -0.75 -1.29
N VAL A 61 -1.28 -0.55 -2.21
CA VAL A 61 -2.56 -1.26 -2.19
C VAL A 61 -2.53 -2.37 -3.25
N THR A 62 -2.88 -3.60 -2.85
CA THR A 62 -2.93 -4.75 -3.76
C THR A 62 -4.09 -4.66 -4.75
N LYS A 63 -3.98 -5.34 -5.90
CA LYS A 63 -5.08 -5.45 -6.86
C LYS A 63 -6.31 -6.13 -6.21
N GLY A 64 -7.45 -5.44 -6.23
CA GLY A 64 -8.72 -6.00 -5.77
C GLY A 64 -9.17 -7.18 -6.64
N LYS A 65 -9.64 -8.26 -5.99
CA LYS A 65 -10.14 -9.49 -6.66
C LYS A 65 -11.65 -9.71 -6.51
N GLY A 66 -12.36 -8.83 -5.81
CA GLY A 66 -13.80 -8.97 -5.54
C GLY A 66 -14.11 -10.01 -4.47
N TYR A 67 -15.26 -10.68 -4.58
CA TYR A 67 -15.65 -11.74 -3.64
C TYR A 67 -14.92 -13.05 -3.97
N GLU A 68 -14.15 -13.56 -3.00
CA GLU A 68 -13.38 -14.78 -3.15
C GLU A 68 -13.86 -15.88 -2.19
N GLY A 69 -13.86 -17.13 -2.69
CA GLY A 69 -14.10 -18.31 -1.88
C GLY A 69 -12.89 -18.67 -0.99
N VAL A 70 -13.11 -19.50 0.02
CA VAL A 70 -12.09 -19.84 1.04
C VAL A 70 -10.79 -20.42 0.44
N VAL A 71 -10.87 -21.12 -0.70
CA VAL A 71 -9.72 -21.73 -1.36
C VAL A 71 -8.74 -20.69 -1.89
N THR A 72 -9.22 -19.67 -2.62
CA THR A 72 -8.32 -18.65 -3.19
C THR A 72 -7.96 -17.58 -2.18
N ARG A 73 -8.84 -17.33 -1.19
CA ARG A 73 -8.63 -16.35 -0.14
C ARG A 73 -7.65 -16.81 0.93
N TRP A 74 -7.72 -18.08 1.35
CA TRP A 74 -6.96 -18.62 2.47
C TRP A 74 -6.03 -19.78 2.09
N GLY A 75 -6.01 -20.20 0.82
CA GLY A 75 -5.14 -21.28 0.37
C GLY A 75 -5.52 -22.67 0.86
N VAL A 76 -6.75 -22.87 1.36
CA VAL A 76 -7.18 -24.18 1.87
C VAL A 76 -7.35 -25.22 0.76
N THR A 77 -7.01 -26.47 1.06
CA THR A 77 -7.19 -27.59 0.14
C THR A 77 -8.67 -27.83 -0.17
N ARG A 78 -8.97 -28.17 -1.43
CA ARG A 78 -10.32 -28.55 -1.85
C ARG A 78 -10.72 -29.89 -1.23
N LEU A 79 -12.01 -30.05 -0.91
CA LEU A 79 -12.53 -31.33 -0.45
C LEU A 79 -12.53 -32.38 -1.59
N PRO A 80 -12.52 -33.69 -1.26
CA PRO A 80 -12.56 -34.75 -2.25
C PRO A 80 -13.75 -34.64 -3.22
N ARG A 81 -13.58 -35.17 -4.42
CA ARG A 81 -14.58 -35.08 -5.51
C ARG A 81 -15.99 -35.54 -5.12
N LYS A 82 -16.11 -36.52 -4.22
CA LYS A 82 -17.39 -37.13 -3.81
C LYS A 82 -18.09 -36.42 -2.63
N THR A 83 -17.65 -35.23 -2.23
CA THR A 83 -18.31 -34.46 -1.16
C THR A 83 -19.66 -33.90 -1.60
N HIS A 84 -20.71 -34.21 -0.86
CA HIS A 84 -22.05 -33.66 -1.07
C HIS A 84 -22.10 -32.16 -0.72
N ARG A 85 -22.87 -31.38 -1.50
CA ARG A 85 -23.01 -29.91 -1.36
C ARG A 85 -21.67 -29.15 -1.50
N GLY A 86 -20.88 -29.51 -2.50
CA GLY A 86 -19.74 -28.73 -2.98
C GLY A 86 -18.39 -29.06 -2.34
N LEU A 87 -17.33 -28.80 -3.12
CA LEU A 87 -15.94 -29.14 -2.79
C LEU A 87 -15.06 -27.94 -2.38
N ARG A 88 -15.50 -26.70 -2.65
CA ARG A 88 -14.74 -25.46 -2.39
C ARG A 88 -15.17 -24.80 -1.08
N LYS A 89 -15.08 -25.56 0.00
CA LYS A 89 -15.45 -25.14 1.37
C LYS A 89 -14.50 -25.76 2.39
N VAL A 90 -14.49 -25.22 3.61
CA VAL A 90 -13.90 -25.89 4.77
C VAL A 90 -14.94 -26.87 5.34
N ALA A 91 -14.49 -28.00 5.90
CA ALA A 91 -15.39 -29.03 6.43
C ALA A 91 -15.99 -28.64 7.80
N CYS A 92 -15.15 -28.54 8.83
CA CYS A 92 -15.55 -28.13 10.17
C CYS A 92 -15.06 -26.70 10.43
N ILE A 93 -15.93 -25.83 10.96
CA ILE A 93 -15.60 -24.42 11.26
C ILE A 93 -15.30 -24.17 12.74
N GLY A 94 -15.48 -25.18 13.61
CA GLY A 94 -15.27 -25.07 15.04
C GLY A 94 -15.88 -26.25 15.80
N ALA A 95 -15.43 -26.46 17.03
CA ALA A 95 -15.99 -27.46 17.94
C ALA A 95 -17.19 -26.90 18.71
N TRP A 96 -18.01 -27.79 19.28
CA TRP A 96 -19.00 -27.41 20.28
C TRP A 96 -18.28 -27.03 21.57
N ALA A 97 -18.57 -25.85 22.13
CA ALA A 97 -18.11 -25.46 23.46
C ALA A 97 -19.22 -25.69 24.50
N MET A 98 -18.89 -26.33 25.63
CA MET A 98 -19.78 -26.43 26.80
C MET A 98 -19.86 -25.10 27.54
#